data_AF-E2B510-F1
#
_entry.id   AF-E2B510-F1
#
_cell.length_a   1.000
_cell.length_b   1.000
_cell.length_c   1.000
_cell.angle_alpha   90.00
_cell.angle_beta   90.00
_cell.angle_gamma   90.00
#
_symmetry.space_group_name_H-M   'P 1'
#
loop_
_entity.id
_entity.type
_entity.pdbx_description
1 polymer ?
#
loop_
_entity_poly.entity_id
_entity_poly.type
_entity_poly.pdbx_seq_one_letter_code
_entity_poly.pdbx_strand_id
1 'polypeptide(L)'
;MNLAFTLKVEAAQAKILGPEDVYVKKGSTISLTCTVNVQSTPPSSVSWHHGAAVVDFDSPRGGVSLETEKTESGTTSRLLVTQARLTDSGNYTCIPSNANPASVMVHVLNGEHPAAMQHGGSCGVAPTILLASITLIVANLLR
;
A
#
# COMPACT_ATOMS: atom_id res chain seq x y z
N MET A 1 22.19 -43.14 -21.12
CA MET A 1 21.77 -41.72 -21.03
C MET A 1 21.21 -41.50 -19.64
N ASN A 2 21.97 -40.85 -18.75
CA ASN A 2 21.46 -40.48 -17.44
C ASN A 2 20.82 -39.09 -17.54
N LEU A 3 19.49 -39.04 -17.43
CA LEU A 3 18.77 -37.80 -17.21
C LEU A 3 18.79 -37.51 -15.71
N ALA A 4 19.59 -36.52 -15.32
CA ALA A 4 19.50 -35.96 -13.97
C ALA A 4 18.40 -34.90 -13.96
N PHE A 5 17.32 -35.16 -13.24
CA PHE A 5 16.26 -34.17 -13.01
C PHE A 5 16.60 -33.39 -11.74
N THR A 6 16.78 -32.08 -11.87
CA THR A 6 16.95 -31.18 -10.72
C THR A 6 15.59 -30.61 -10.34
N LEU A 7 15.04 -31.04 -9.21
CA LEU A 7 13.82 -30.45 -8.67
C LEU A 7 14.18 -29.16 -7.91
N LYS A 8 13.67 -28.02 -8.36
CA LYS A 8 13.68 -26.78 -7.57
C LYS A 8 12.40 -26.73 -6.75
N VAL A 9 12.52 -26.92 -5.45
CA VAL A 9 11.41 -26.69 -4.50
C VAL A 9 11.47 -25.21 -4.12
N GLU A 10 10.60 -24.38 -4.67
CA GLU A 10 10.33 -23.06 -4.11
C GLU A 10 9.46 -23.24 -2.87
N ALA A 11 9.91 -22.71 -1.73
CA ALA A 11 9.11 -22.72 -0.51
C ALA A 11 7.87 -21.86 -0.74
N ALA A 12 6.69 -22.37 -0.37
CA ALA A 12 5.47 -21.57 -0.38
C ALA A 12 5.67 -20.31 0.48
N GLN A 13 5.19 -19.17 0.00
CA GLN A 13 5.37 -17.88 0.66
C GLN A 13 4.05 -17.12 0.69
N ALA A 14 3.76 -16.49 1.83
CA ALA A 14 2.66 -15.56 1.96
C ALA A 14 2.91 -14.28 1.16
N LYS A 15 1.84 -13.59 0.80
CA LYS A 15 1.93 -12.26 0.18
C LYS A 15 0.90 -11.35 0.79
N ILE A 16 1.35 -10.21 1.31
CA ILE A 16 0.45 -9.11 1.66
C ILE A 16 0.18 -8.32 0.38
N LEU A 17 -1.10 -8.14 0.05
CA LEU A 17 -1.52 -7.41 -1.14
C LEU A 17 -1.36 -5.90 -0.92
N GLY A 18 -0.89 -5.20 -1.96
CA GLY A 18 -0.65 -3.77 -1.92
C GLY A 18 0.84 -3.41 -1.95
N PRO A 19 1.18 -2.15 -1.61
CA PRO A 19 2.56 -1.69 -1.52
C PRO A 19 3.28 -2.25 -0.27
N GLU A 20 4.62 -2.20 -0.26
CA GLU A 20 5.44 -2.57 0.90
C GLU A 20 5.31 -1.57 2.07
N ASP A 21 4.96 -0.31 1.75
CA ASP A 21 4.65 0.75 2.70
C ASP A 21 3.20 1.23 2.52
N VAL A 22 2.39 1.09 3.56
CA VAL A 22 0.97 1.47 3.60
C VAL A 22 0.80 2.70 4.46
N TYR A 23 0.20 3.75 3.91
CA TYR A 23 -0.03 5.02 4.61
C TYR A 23 -1.52 5.17 4.93
N VAL A 24 -1.82 5.39 6.21
CA VAL A 24 -3.20 5.42 6.72
C VAL A 24 -3.41 6.69 7.53
N LYS A 25 -4.56 7.35 7.38
CA LYS A 25 -4.87 8.54 8.18
C LYS A 25 -5.25 8.14 9.61
N LYS A 26 -4.75 8.86 10.61
CA LYS A 26 -5.20 8.72 12.01
C LYS A 26 -6.73 8.77 12.09
N GLY A 27 -7.32 7.82 12.82
CA GLY A 27 -8.77 7.66 12.99
C GLY A 27 -9.47 6.84 11.90
N SER A 28 -8.79 6.52 10.80
CA SER A 28 -9.34 5.63 9.76
C SER A 28 -9.09 4.14 10.08
N THR A 29 -9.23 3.25 9.10
CA THR A 29 -9.08 1.80 9.29
C THR A 29 -7.86 1.29 8.54
N ILE A 30 -6.97 0.59 9.23
CA ILE A 30 -5.91 -0.20 8.59
C ILE A 30 -6.57 -1.48 8.06
N SER A 31 -6.36 -1.79 6.78
CA SER A 31 -6.91 -2.98 6.13
C SER A 31 -5.81 -3.71 5.37
N LEU A 32 -5.35 -4.82 5.92
CA LEU A 32 -4.31 -5.65 5.31
C LEU A 32 -4.92 -6.98 4.83
N THR A 33 -4.51 -7.44 3.66
CA THR A 33 -4.94 -8.72 3.11
C THR A 33 -3.72 -9.56 2.78
N CYS A 34 -3.63 -10.74 3.38
CA CYS A 34 -2.57 -11.71 3.18
C CYS A 34 -3.13 -12.93 2.43
N THR A 35 -2.49 -13.30 1.32
CA THR A 35 -2.84 -14.48 0.52
C THR A 35 -1.72 -15.49 0.58
N VAL A 36 -2.07 -16.76 0.71
CA VAL A 36 -1.12 -17.88 0.74
C VAL A 36 -1.58 -18.91 -0.28
N ASN A 37 -0.90 -18.97 -1.41
CA ASN A 37 -1.23 -19.88 -2.49
C ASN A 37 -0.30 -21.10 -2.39
N VAL A 38 -0.85 -22.24 -2.00
CA VAL A 38 -0.08 -23.50 -1.88
C VAL A 38 -0.76 -24.55 -2.74
N GLN A 39 -0.06 -25.02 -3.78
CA GLN A 39 -0.61 -25.97 -4.76
C GLN A 39 -0.91 -27.36 -4.18
N SER A 40 -0.29 -27.72 -3.05
CA SER A 40 -0.43 -29.03 -2.42
C SER A 40 -1.37 -29.03 -1.22
N THR A 41 -1.16 -28.14 -0.25
CA THR A 41 -1.97 -28.08 0.97
C THR A 41 -2.08 -26.65 1.47
N PRO A 42 -3.27 -26.01 1.42
CA PRO A 42 -3.44 -24.66 1.97
C PRO A 42 -3.22 -24.65 3.50
N PRO A 43 -2.69 -23.55 4.08
CA PRO A 43 -2.47 -23.42 5.52
C PRO A 43 -3.72 -23.78 6.34
N SER A 44 -3.51 -24.30 7.56
CA SER A 44 -4.60 -24.50 8.52
C SER A 44 -4.99 -23.20 9.23
N SER A 45 -4.06 -22.24 9.30
CA SER A 45 -4.25 -20.95 9.94
C SER A 45 -3.25 -19.92 9.42
N VAL A 46 -3.60 -18.64 9.61
CA VAL A 46 -2.73 -17.48 9.40
C VAL A 46 -2.83 -16.58 10.64
N SER A 47 -1.71 -16.33 11.32
CA SER A 47 -1.67 -15.38 12.43
C SER A 47 -1.13 -14.02 11.97
N TRP A 48 -1.58 -12.96 12.63
CA TRP A 48 -1.12 -11.58 12.37
C TRP A 48 -0.34 -11.06 13.57
N HIS A 49 0.77 -10.40 13.29
CA HIS A 49 1.67 -9.83 14.28
C HIS A 49 1.92 -8.34 13.97
N HIS A 50 2.04 -7.52 15.02
CA HIS A 50 2.51 -6.14 14.94
C HIS A 50 3.80 -6.04 15.76
N GLY A 51 4.93 -5.88 15.05
CA GLY A 51 6.25 -6.14 15.63
C GLY A 51 6.36 -7.57 16.15
N ALA A 52 6.60 -7.73 17.45
CA ALA A 52 6.67 -9.04 18.11
C ALA A 52 5.34 -9.50 18.73
N ALA A 53 4.32 -8.64 18.79
CA ALA A 53 3.07 -8.93 19.47
C ALA A 53 2.04 -9.54 18.51
N VAL A 54 1.30 -10.54 18.99
CA VAL A 54 0.16 -11.12 18.26
C VAL A 54 -0.98 -10.10 18.22
N VAL A 55 -1.64 -10.00 17.06
CA VAL A 55 -2.82 -9.17 16.83
C VAL A 55 -4.01 -10.09 16.57
N ASP A 56 -4.90 -10.17 17.54
CA ASP A 56 -6.11 -10.98 17.51
C ASP A 56 -7.32 -10.18 18.03
N PHE A 57 -8.47 -10.85 18.15
CA PHE A 57 -9.72 -10.24 18.62
C PHE A 57 -9.72 -9.88 20.11
N ASP A 58 -8.87 -10.52 20.92
CA ASP A 58 -8.71 -10.28 22.37
C ASP A 58 -7.63 -9.23 22.67
N SER A 59 -7.00 -8.67 21.62
CA SER A 59 -5.96 -7.66 21.75
C SER A 59 -6.42 -6.51 22.67
N PRO A 60 -5.61 -6.12 23.67
CA PRO A 60 -5.95 -5.04 24.60
C PRO A 60 -6.11 -3.69 23.89
N ARG A 61 -5.64 -3.59 22.64
CA ARG A 61 -5.83 -2.43 21.76
C ARG A 61 -7.32 -2.20 21.45
N GLY A 62 -8.10 -3.29 21.28
CA GLY A 62 -9.50 -3.28 20.87
C GLY A 62 -9.73 -2.90 19.40
N GLY A 63 -10.94 -3.10 18.86
CA GLY A 63 -11.27 -2.68 17.48
C GLY A 63 -10.48 -3.39 16.38
N VAL A 64 -10.03 -4.62 16.66
CA VAL A 64 -9.39 -5.54 15.73
C VAL A 64 -10.45 -6.52 15.21
N SER A 65 -10.43 -6.78 13.90
CA SER A 65 -11.22 -7.85 13.28
C SER A 65 -10.33 -8.67 12.36
N LEU A 66 -10.49 -9.99 12.43
CA LEU A 66 -9.75 -10.96 11.65
C LEU A 66 -10.74 -11.84 10.89
N GLU A 67 -10.59 -11.89 9.57
CA GLU A 67 -11.36 -12.77 8.70
C GLU A 67 -10.39 -13.69 7.98
N THR A 68 -10.61 -15.00 8.02
CA THR A 68 -9.78 -15.96 7.28
C THR A 68 -10.67 -16.86 6.45
N GLU A 69 -10.47 -16.83 5.14
CA GLU A 69 -11.15 -17.66 4.16
C GLU A 69 -10.19 -18.71 3.62
N LYS A 70 -10.64 -19.96 3.60
CA LYS A 70 -9.88 -21.10 3.06
C LYS A 70 -10.62 -21.67 1.85
N THR A 71 -9.90 -21.79 0.74
CA THR A 71 -10.39 -22.39 -0.50
C THR A 71 -9.43 -23.50 -0.95
N GLU A 72 -9.79 -24.21 -2.03
CA GLU A 72 -8.89 -25.17 -2.67
C GLU A 72 -7.64 -24.51 -3.26
N SER A 73 -7.76 -23.25 -3.69
CA SER A 73 -6.67 -22.50 -4.32
C SER A 73 -5.70 -21.85 -3.32
N GLY A 74 -6.08 -21.74 -2.04
CA GLY A 74 -5.23 -21.14 -1.03
C GLY A 74 -5.97 -20.68 0.22
N THR A 75 -5.34 -19.78 0.96
CA THR A 75 -5.93 -19.16 2.16
C THR A 75 -5.74 -17.66 2.10
N THR A 76 -6.81 -16.91 2.34
CA THR A 76 -6.81 -15.45 2.39
C THR A 76 -7.18 -15.01 3.78
N SER A 77 -6.33 -14.22 4.43
CA SER A 77 -6.58 -13.64 5.75
C SER A 77 -6.60 -12.12 5.66
N ARG A 78 -7.59 -11.49 6.29
CA ARG A 78 -7.80 -10.04 6.30
C ARG A 78 -7.77 -9.54 7.73
N LEU A 79 -6.86 -8.61 8.00
CA LEU A 79 -6.74 -7.90 9.26
C LEU A 79 -7.32 -6.49 9.10
N LEU A 80 -8.27 -6.14 9.98
CA LEU A 80 -8.84 -4.82 10.08
C LEU A 80 -8.54 -4.23 11.47
N VAL A 81 -7.91 -3.06 11.51
CA VAL A 81 -7.69 -2.31 12.75
C VAL A 81 -8.38 -0.95 12.63
N THR A 82 -9.50 -0.79 13.33
CA THR A 82 -10.36 0.40 13.26
C THR A 82 -9.84 1.54 14.13
N GLN A 83 -10.16 2.80 13.81
CA GLN A 83 -9.71 3.98 14.58
C GLN A 83 -8.18 4.04 14.76
N ALA A 84 -7.44 3.98 13.65
CA ALA A 84 -5.99 3.93 13.62
C ALA A 84 -5.32 5.03 14.48
N ARG A 85 -4.41 4.62 15.36
CA ARG A 85 -3.61 5.47 16.24
C ARG A 85 -2.20 5.59 15.68
N LEU A 86 -1.47 6.65 16.04
CA LEU A 86 -0.07 6.79 15.63
C LEU A 86 0.78 5.60 16.09
N THR A 87 0.46 5.04 17.26
CA THR A 87 1.09 3.84 17.84
C THR A 87 0.79 2.55 17.10
N ASP A 88 -0.22 2.53 16.22
CA ASP A 88 -0.50 1.37 15.35
C ASP A 88 0.50 1.35 14.16
N SER A 89 1.31 2.39 13.96
CA SER A 89 2.38 2.35 12.95
C SER A 89 3.40 1.27 13.29
N GLY A 90 3.95 0.61 12.27
CA GLY A 90 4.99 -0.40 12.44
C GLY A 90 4.88 -1.53 11.44
N ASN A 91 5.71 -2.55 11.65
CA ASN A 91 5.76 -3.73 10.81
C ASN A 91 4.61 -4.67 11.18
N TYR A 92 3.77 -4.99 10.20
CA TYR A 92 2.76 -6.03 10.30
C TYR A 92 3.21 -7.26 9.53
N THR A 93 3.20 -8.40 10.20
CA THR A 93 3.60 -9.68 9.60
C THR A 93 2.42 -10.65 9.61
N CYS A 94 2.10 -11.25 8.46
CA CYS A 94 1.25 -12.43 8.41
C CYS A 94 2.10 -13.71 8.40
N ILE A 95 1.77 -14.65 9.28
CA ILE A 95 2.52 -15.88 9.50
C ILE A 95 1.58 -17.07 9.28
N PRO A 96 1.66 -17.74 8.12
CA PRO A 96 0.90 -18.97 7.87
C PRO A 96 1.55 -20.20 8.50
N SER A 97 0.74 -21.25 8.74
CA SER A 97 1.19 -22.48 9.39
C SER A 97 2.17 -23.33 8.56
N ASN A 98 2.22 -23.17 7.23
CA ASN A 98 3.00 -24.02 6.33
C ASN A 98 3.63 -23.26 5.15
N ALA A 99 3.92 -21.97 5.33
CA ALA A 99 4.58 -21.14 4.33
C ALA A 99 5.44 -20.06 4.99
N ASN A 100 6.33 -19.44 4.22
CA ASN A 100 7.13 -18.33 4.71
C ASN A 100 6.25 -17.10 4.98
N PRO A 101 6.54 -16.33 6.05
CA PRO A 101 5.77 -15.15 6.39
C PRO A 101 5.97 -14.01 5.40
N ALA A 102 5.05 -13.04 5.41
CA ALA A 102 5.17 -11.79 4.68
C ALA A 102 4.94 -10.60 5.60
N SER A 103 5.64 -9.50 5.34
CA SER A 103 5.60 -8.30 6.16
C SER A 103 5.31 -7.05 5.33
N VAL A 104 4.69 -6.06 5.95
CA VAL A 104 4.39 -4.74 5.37
C VAL A 104 4.61 -3.68 6.44
N MET A 105 5.14 -2.52 6.05
CA MET A 105 5.26 -1.38 6.96
C MET A 105 4.01 -0.51 6.87
N VAL A 106 3.38 -0.22 8.01
CA VAL A 106 2.24 0.69 8.09
C VAL A 106 2.65 1.99 8.77
N HIS A 107 2.30 3.11 8.14
CA HIS A 107 2.55 4.47 8.61
C HIS A 107 1.22 5.18 8.85
N VAL A 108 0.90 5.45 10.12
CA VAL A 108 -0.30 6.22 10.46
C VAL A 108 0.04 7.71 10.53
N LEU A 109 -0.58 8.52 9.68
CA LEU A 109 -0.30 9.94 9.50
C LEU A 109 -1.32 10.82 10.22
N ASN A 110 -0.87 11.93 10.82
CA ASN A 110 -1.76 13.00 11.26
C ASN A 110 -2.35 13.68 10.01
N GLY A 111 -3.67 13.68 9.88
CA GLY A 111 -4.36 14.16 8.69
C GLY A 111 -4.39 15.68 8.49
N GLU A 112 -3.42 16.40 9.05
CA GLU A 112 -3.32 17.86 9.03
C GLU A 112 -2.44 18.41 7.91
N HIS A 113 -1.68 17.56 7.21
CA HIS A 113 -0.98 17.96 5.99
C HIS A 113 -1.72 17.41 4.77
N PRO A 114 -2.56 18.22 4.08
CA PRO A 114 -2.98 17.86 2.74
C PRO A 114 -1.72 17.60 1.91
N ALA A 115 -1.75 16.55 1.09
CA ALA A 115 -0.70 16.32 0.11
C ALA A 115 -0.40 17.64 -0.61
N ALA A 116 0.88 17.95 -0.81
CA ALA A 116 1.28 19.07 -1.64
C ALA A 116 0.71 18.84 -3.04
N MET A 117 -0.48 19.37 -3.30
CA MET A 117 -0.99 19.53 -4.65
C MET A 117 0.00 20.47 -5.31
N GLN A 118 0.90 19.97 -6.15
CA GLN A 118 1.61 20.82 -7.08
C GLN A 118 0.56 21.38 -8.04
N HIS A 119 -0.02 22.52 -7.69
CA HIS A 119 -0.65 23.38 -8.68
C HIS A 119 0.48 23.68 -9.66
N GLY A 120 0.43 23.08 -10.84
CA GLY A 120 1.31 23.41 -11.94
C GLY A 120 1.21 24.91 -12.16
N GLY A 121 2.24 25.63 -11.72
CA GLY A 121 2.39 27.06 -11.98
C GLY A 121 2.56 27.25 -13.48
N SER A 122 1.45 27.50 -14.17
CA SER A 122 1.46 28.15 -15.48
C SER A 122 0.86 29.54 -15.29
N CYS A 123 1.80 30.45 -14.99
CA CYS A 123 1.82 31.88 -15.29
C CYS A 123 0.49 32.56 -15.64
N GLY A 124 -0.07 33.29 -14.67
CA GLY A 124 -0.97 34.40 -14.95
C GLY A 124 -0.18 35.56 -15.59
N VAL A 125 -0.08 35.57 -16.91
CA VAL A 125 0.22 36.78 -17.69
C VAL A 125 -1.09 37.28 -18.30
N ALA A 126 -1.76 38.17 -17.57
CA ALA A 126 -2.80 39.03 -18.11
C ALA A 126 -2.17 40.39 -18.52
N PRO A 127 -2.76 41.12 -19.47
CA PRO A 127 -2.09 41.53 -20.69
C PRO A 127 -1.58 42.97 -20.60
N THR A 128 -0.30 43.19 -20.90
CA THR A 128 0.18 44.51 -21.33
C THR A 128 1.32 44.32 -22.31
N ILE A 129 1.40 45.19 -23.32
CA ILE A 129 2.45 45.24 -24.36
C ILE A 129 2.19 44.33 -25.59
N LEU A 130 1.02 44.48 -26.23
CA LEU A 130 0.88 44.29 -27.69
C LEU A 130 0.67 45.64 -28.40
N LEU A 131 1.47 46.64 -28.04
CA LEU A 131 1.48 47.96 -28.72
C LEU A 131 2.75 48.20 -29.55
N ALA A 132 3.67 47.22 -29.63
CA ALA A 132 4.95 47.39 -30.32
C ALA A 132 4.96 46.91 -31.80
N SER A 133 3.87 46.38 -32.33
CA SER A 133 3.81 45.91 -33.73
C SER A 133 3.12 46.86 -34.71
N ILE A 134 2.47 47.94 -34.24
CA ILE A 134 1.79 48.91 -35.13
C ILE A 134 2.75 49.97 -35.69
N THR A 135 3.91 50.21 -35.08
CA THR A 135 4.86 51.24 -35.57
C THR A 135 5.63 50.81 -36.82
N LEU A 136 5.80 49.51 -37.08
CA LEU A 136 6.48 49.02 -38.28
C LEU A 136 5.60 49.06 -39.54
N ILE A 137 4.27 49.06 -39.39
CA ILE A 137 3.35 49.04 -40.53
C ILE A 137 3.19 50.45 -41.12
N VAL A 138 3.20 51.49 -40.28
CA VAL A 138 3.09 52.89 -40.75
C VAL A 138 4.37 53.37 -41.45
N ALA A 139 5.55 52.86 -41.03
CA ALA A 139 6.82 53.25 -41.63
C ALA A 139 7.03 52.72 -43.07
N ASN A 140 6.30 51.67 -43.49
CA ASN A 140 6.37 51.13 -44.85
C ASN A 140 5.26 51.64 -45.78
N LEU A 141 4.39 52.54 -45.31
CA LEU A 141 3.35 53.21 -46.12
C LEU A 141 3.68 54.67 -46.46
N LEU A 142 4.83 55.18 -46.00
CA LEU A 142 5.34 56.54 -46.28
C LEU A 142 6.65 56.52 -47.09
N ARG A 143 6.88 55.49 -47.90
CA ARG A 143 7.96 55.46 -48.89
C ARG A 143 7.45 55.08 -50.26
#